data_AF-A0A7J9BLN6-F1
#
_entry.id   AF-A0A7J9BLN6-F1
#
_cell.length_a   1.000
_cell.length_b   1.000
_cell.length_c   1.000
_cell.angle_alpha   90.00
_cell.angle_beta   90.00
_cell.angle_gamma   90.00
#
_symmetry.space_group_name_H-M   'P 1'
#
loop_
_entity.id
_entity.type
_entity.pdbx_description
1 polymer ?
#
loop_
_entity_poly.entity_id
_entity_poly.type
_entity_poly.pdbx_seq_one_letter_code
_entity_poly.pdbx_strand_id
1 'polypeptide(L)'
;VVRELQHSRNGITVRTEDGCVYEADYVILSASIGVLQSDLISFRPPLPRWKTEAIEKCDVMVYTKIFLKFPYKFWPCGPGKEFFIYAHERRGYYTFWQHMENAYPGSNILVVTLTNDESKRVESQSDEETLKEAMVVLRDMFGSDIPDATDILVPRWWNNRFQRCSYSNYPMISNNQVINDIKAPVGRIFFTGEHTSERFNGYVHGGHLAGIDTSKAVLEEMRKDERQKDKQNQNFLLEPLLALTLTQADAVSGLHKCDVPTQLYLSGKLGIPEAIL
;
A
#
# COMPACT_ATOMS: atom_id res chain seq x y z
N VAL A 1 15.75 6.33 -5.85
CA VAL A 1 15.07 5.02 -5.65
C VAL A 1 15.44 4.47 -4.28
N VAL A 2 14.49 4.13 -3.40
CA VAL A 2 14.79 3.54 -2.09
C VAL A 2 15.39 2.14 -2.27
N ARG A 3 16.50 1.85 -1.59
CA ARG A 3 17.15 0.53 -1.61
C ARG A 3 17.24 -0.13 -0.24
N GLU A 4 17.30 0.66 0.82
CA GLU A 4 17.37 0.12 2.18
C GLU A 4 16.52 0.96 3.15
N LEU A 5 15.79 0.27 4.02
CA LEU A 5 15.07 0.84 5.16
C LEU A 5 15.67 0.26 6.43
N GLN A 6 16.35 1.10 7.21
CA GLN A 6 16.80 0.76 8.55
C GLN A 6 15.82 1.31 9.57
N HIS A 7 15.33 0.49 10.50
CA HIS A 7 14.37 0.93 11.51
C HIS A 7 14.81 0.54 12.92
N SER A 8 14.57 1.44 13.87
CA SER A 8 14.81 1.22 15.30
C SER A 8 13.65 1.78 16.12
N ARG A 9 13.77 1.74 17.45
CA ARG A 9 12.80 2.41 18.34
C ARG A 9 12.86 3.94 18.22
N ASN A 10 13.96 4.50 17.71
CA ASN A 10 14.22 5.94 17.70
C ASN A 10 13.95 6.61 16.35
N GLY A 11 13.68 5.84 15.30
CA GLY A 11 13.42 6.39 13.96
C GLY A 11 13.72 5.42 12.83
N ILE A 12 13.63 5.95 11.61
CA ILE A 12 13.90 5.29 10.34
C ILE A 12 15.03 6.02 9.61
N THR A 13 15.95 5.26 9.03
CA THR A 13 16.91 5.74 8.04
C THR A 13 16.60 5.11 6.68
N VAL A 14 16.40 5.94 5.68
CA VAL A 14 16.11 5.54 4.29
C VAL A 14 17.35 5.80 3.45
N ARG A 15 17.88 4.77 2.80
CA ARG A 15 19.00 4.91 1.87
C ARG A 15 18.54 4.66 0.43
N THR A 16 18.94 5.55 -0.47
CA THR A 16 18.59 5.48 -1.89
C THR A 16 19.76 4.97 -2.74
N GLU A 17 19.44 4.57 -3.98
CA GLU A 17 20.36 3.96 -4.93
C GLU A 17 21.52 4.88 -5.35
N ASP A 18 21.31 6.20 -5.31
CA ASP A 18 22.32 7.23 -5.53
C ASP A 18 23.16 7.55 -4.29
N GLY A 19 22.92 6.84 -3.17
CA GLY A 19 23.65 7.00 -1.92
C GLY A 19 23.07 8.05 -0.97
N CYS A 20 22.01 8.79 -1.33
CA CYS A 20 21.37 9.73 -0.42
C CYS A 20 20.77 9.00 0.81
N VAL A 21 20.76 9.71 1.94
CA VAL A 21 20.27 9.22 3.22
C VAL A 21 19.25 10.21 3.77
N TYR A 22 18.10 9.69 4.19
CA TYR A 22 17.02 10.46 4.80
C TYR A 22 16.68 9.87 6.16
N GLU A 23 16.39 10.72 7.14
CA GLU A 23 15.98 10.33 8.48
C GLU A 23 14.55 10.83 8.74
N ALA A 24 13.75 9.99 9.41
CA ALA A 24 12.39 10.33 9.78
C ALA A 24 11.94 9.52 11.02
N ASP A 25 10.97 10.04 11.77
CA ASP A 25 10.34 9.28 12.87
C ASP A 25 9.52 8.08 12.37
N TYR A 26 8.95 8.17 11.16
CA TYR A 26 8.08 7.17 10.55
C TYR A 26 8.24 7.16 9.03
N VAL A 27 7.94 6.01 8.41
CA VAL A 27 7.87 5.90 6.94
C VAL A 27 6.57 5.23 6.51
N ILE A 28 5.93 5.78 5.48
CA ILE A 28 4.84 5.13 4.76
C ILE A 28 5.41 4.53 3.47
N LEU A 29 5.39 3.21 3.36
CA LEU A 29 5.87 2.46 2.21
C LEU A 29 4.69 2.06 1.32
N SER A 30 4.63 2.64 0.11
CA SER A 30 3.58 2.41 -0.88
C SER A 30 4.04 1.59 -2.10
N ALA A 31 5.17 0.90 -1.99
CA ALA A 31 5.67 0.03 -3.04
C ALA A 31 4.67 -1.08 -3.37
N SER A 32 4.55 -1.47 -4.64
CA SER A 32 3.63 -2.53 -5.04
C SER A 32 3.98 -3.87 -4.37
N ILE A 33 3.01 -4.78 -4.29
CA ILE A 33 3.26 -6.11 -3.75
C ILE A 33 4.38 -6.85 -4.51
N GLY A 34 4.46 -6.69 -5.83
CA GLY A 34 5.54 -7.28 -6.63
C GLY A 34 6.92 -6.69 -6.32
N VAL A 35 7.00 -5.41 -5.92
CA VAL A 35 8.26 -4.83 -5.43
C VAL A 35 8.61 -5.38 -4.05
N LEU A 36 7.63 -5.56 -3.16
CA LEU A 36 7.84 -6.14 -1.83
C LEU A 36 8.28 -7.62 -1.88
N GLN A 37 7.87 -8.36 -2.90
CA GLN A 37 8.33 -9.73 -3.22
C GLN A 37 9.69 -9.77 -3.93
N SER A 38 10.30 -8.62 -4.23
CA SER A 38 11.58 -8.53 -4.93
C SER A 38 12.70 -8.01 -4.02
N ASP A 39 13.95 -8.14 -4.48
CA ASP A 39 15.12 -7.62 -3.77
C ASP A 39 15.37 -6.11 -3.96
N LEU A 40 14.36 -5.33 -4.39
CA LEU A 40 14.54 -3.90 -4.61
C LEU A 40 14.83 -3.15 -3.29
N ILE A 41 14.09 -3.47 -2.22
CA ILE A 41 14.17 -2.78 -0.93
C ILE A 41 14.57 -3.79 0.14
N SER A 42 15.76 -3.61 0.74
CA SER A 42 16.19 -4.40 1.90
C SER A 42 15.76 -3.75 3.22
N PHE A 43 15.39 -4.56 4.20
CA PHE A 43 14.99 -4.10 5.53
C PHE A 43 16.04 -4.48 6.57
N ARG A 44 16.40 -3.53 7.45
CA ARG A 44 17.31 -3.77 8.59
C ARG A 44 16.68 -3.27 9.90
N PRO A 45 16.44 -4.15 10.90
CA PRO A 45 16.50 -5.61 10.81
C PRO A 45 15.54 -6.17 9.73
N PRO A 46 15.75 -7.42 9.26
CA PRO A 46 14.83 -8.06 8.32
C PRO A 46 13.39 -8.06 8.84
N LEU A 47 12.43 -7.98 7.91
CA LEU A 47 11.01 -8.09 8.25
C LEU A 47 10.73 -9.41 8.99
N PRO A 48 9.83 -9.39 9.99
CA PRO A 48 9.51 -10.60 10.73
C PRO A 48 8.83 -11.64 9.83
N ARG A 49 8.98 -12.91 10.18
CA ARG A 49 8.52 -14.04 9.36
C ARG A 49 7.03 -13.97 8.98
N TRP A 50 6.16 -13.55 9.89
CA TRP A 50 4.72 -13.41 9.61
C TRP A 50 4.45 -12.40 8.49
N LYS A 51 5.25 -11.33 8.40
CA LYS A 51 5.11 -10.29 7.37
C LYS A 51 5.59 -10.80 6.02
N THR A 52 6.77 -11.43 5.97
CA THR A 52 7.34 -11.96 4.73
C THR A 52 6.49 -13.08 4.16
N GLU A 53 6.04 -14.03 4.99
CA GLU A 53 5.13 -15.08 4.53
C GLU A 53 3.80 -14.52 3.99
N ALA A 54 3.28 -13.44 4.55
CA ALA A 54 2.06 -12.81 4.07
C ALA A 54 2.29 -12.11 2.71
N ILE A 55 3.41 -11.38 2.56
CA ILE A 55 3.81 -10.76 1.29
C ILE A 55 3.94 -11.82 0.18
N GLU A 56 4.62 -12.94 0.45
CA GLU A 56 4.83 -14.01 -0.53
C GLU A 56 3.54 -14.77 -0.90
N LYS A 57 2.53 -14.80 -0.03
CA LYS A 57 1.24 -15.45 -0.31
C LYS A 57 0.28 -14.60 -1.14
N CYS A 58 0.57 -13.32 -1.35
CA CYS A 58 -0.26 -12.45 -2.16
C CYS A 58 0.04 -12.64 -3.64
N ASP A 59 -0.94 -13.02 -4.45
CA ASP A 59 -0.70 -13.24 -5.87
C ASP A 59 -0.48 -11.92 -6.59
N VAL A 60 0.48 -11.94 -7.52
CA VAL A 60 0.73 -10.84 -8.45
C VAL A 60 0.05 -11.13 -9.78
N MET A 61 -0.93 -10.31 -10.14
CA MET A 61 -1.54 -10.38 -11.47
C MET A 61 -0.74 -9.51 -12.43
N VAL A 62 -0.54 -10.03 -13.63
CA VAL A 62 0.02 -9.28 -14.76
C VAL A 62 -1.08 -9.12 -15.79
N TYR A 63 -1.33 -7.88 -16.22
CA TYR A 63 -2.42 -7.51 -17.11
C TYR A 63 -1.86 -6.56 -18.17
N THR A 64 -1.63 -7.10 -19.38
CA THR A 64 -0.97 -6.39 -20.48
C THR A 64 -2.00 -5.99 -21.52
N LYS A 65 -2.15 -4.68 -21.74
CA LYS A 65 -2.94 -4.12 -22.86
C LYS A 65 -2.00 -3.77 -23.99
N ILE A 66 -1.99 -4.57 -25.04
CA ILE A 66 -1.22 -4.30 -26.25
C ILE A 66 -2.07 -3.39 -27.14
N PHE A 67 -1.52 -2.25 -27.54
CA PHE A 67 -2.18 -1.32 -28.46
C PHE A 67 -1.59 -1.48 -29.86
N LEU A 68 -2.45 -1.49 -30.87
CA LEU A 68 -2.09 -1.62 -32.28
C LEU A 68 -2.76 -0.51 -33.07
N LYS A 69 -1.96 0.29 -33.79
CA LYS A 69 -2.43 1.38 -34.64
C LYS A 69 -2.48 0.93 -36.10
N PHE A 70 -3.53 1.29 -36.81
CA PHE A 70 -3.71 0.94 -38.23
C PHE A 70 -3.89 2.17 -39.12
N PRO A 71 -3.58 2.05 -40.44
CA PRO A 71 -3.81 3.11 -41.42
C PRO A 71 -5.30 3.48 -41.53
N TYR A 72 -6.17 2.47 -41.52
CA TYR A 72 -7.62 2.61 -41.53
C TYR A 72 -8.27 1.50 -40.73
N LYS A 73 -9.48 1.77 -40.25
CA LYS A 73 -10.34 0.78 -39.60
C LYS A 73 -10.80 -0.29 -40.61
N PHE A 74 -10.59 -1.56 -40.28
CA PHE A 74 -11.10 -2.71 -41.03
C PHE A 74 -12.10 -3.57 -40.23
N TRP A 75 -12.25 -3.31 -38.93
CA TRP A 75 -13.16 -4.04 -38.04
C TRP A 75 -14.57 -3.42 -37.99
N PRO A 76 -15.59 -4.20 -37.62
CA PRO A 76 -16.95 -3.68 -37.47
C PRO A 76 -17.07 -2.73 -36.28
N CYS A 77 -17.90 -1.68 -36.43
CA CYS A 77 -18.29 -0.77 -35.34
C CYS A 77 -19.82 -0.68 -35.22
N GLY A 78 -20.28 -0.14 -34.10
CA GLY A 78 -21.69 0.11 -33.79
C GLY A 78 -22.09 -0.47 -32.43
N PRO A 79 -23.40 -0.41 -32.08
CA PRO A 79 -23.90 -0.96 -30.84
C PRO A 79 -23.51 -2.44 -30.67
N GLY A 80 -22.94 -2.79 -29.51
CA GLY A 80 -22.54 -4.16 -29.18
C GLY A 80 -21.29 -4.67 -29.91
N LYS A 81 -20.52 -3.81 -30.59
CA LYS A 81 -19.33 -4.20 -31.38
C LYS A 81 -18.00 -3.67 -30.84
N GLU A 82 -18.03 -3.04 -29.66
CA GLU A 82 -16.81 -2.50 -29.04
C GLU A 82 -15.79 -3.58 -28.70
N PHE A 83 -16.27 -4.75 -28.28
CA PHE A 83 -15.45 -5.89 -27.89
C PHE A 83 -15.69 -7.07 -28.82
N PHE A 84 -14.64 -7.83 -29.08
CA PHE A 84 -14.73 -9.11 -29.78
C PHE A 84 -13.72 -10.12 -29.21
N ILE A 85 -14.03 -11.41 -29.37
CA ILE A 85 -13.31 -12.52 -28.73
C ILE A 85 -12.69 -13.42 -29.80
N TYR A 86 -11.42 -13.75 -29.63
CA TYR A 86 -10.72 -14.77 -30.40
C TYR A 86 -10.67 -16.09 -29.61
N ALA A 87 -11.40 -17.11 -30.08
CA ALA A 87 -11.41 -18.42 -29.46
C ALA A 87 -10.30 -19.29 -30.05
N HIS A 88 -9.31 -19.64 -29.22
CA HIS A 88 -8.13 -20.38 -29.64
C HIS A 88 -7.88 -21.57 -28.70
N GLU A 89 -7.29 -22.66 -29.21
CA GLU A 89 -6.99 -23.87 -28.44
C GLU A 89 -6.00 -23.60 -27.29
N ARG A 90 -5.04 -22.71 -27.53
CA ARG A 90 -4.16 -22.16 -26.49
C ARG A 90 -4.93 -21.12 -25.68
N ARG A 91 -5.27 -21.49 -24.44
CA ARG A 91 -5.95 -20.63 -23.47
C ARG A 91 -5.23 -19.29 -23.29
N GLY A 92 -5.97 -18.18 -23.41
CA GLY A 92 -5.46 -16.83 -23.17
C GLY A 92 -4.69 -16.20 -24.33
N TYR A 93 -4.48 -16.95 -25.42
CA TYR A 93 -3.75 -16.46 -26.60
C TYR A 93 -4.57 -15.40 -27.34
N TYR A 94 -4.19 -14.12 -27.18
CA TYR A 94 -4.80 -12.95 -27.84
C TYR A 94 -6.33 -12.95 -27.85
N THR A 95 -6.94 -13.30 -26.71
CA THR A 95 -8.37 -13.62 -26.64
C THR A 95 -9.28 -12.39 -26.66
N PHE A 96 -9.00 -11.36 -25.86
CA PHE A 96 -9.93 -10.25 -25.63
C PHE A 96 -9.50 -9.00 -26.38
N TRP A 97 -10.27 -8.62 -27.39
CA TRP A 97 -10.03 -7.44 -28.21
C TRP A 97 -11.08 -6.35 -27.96
N GLN A 98 -10.62 -5.11 -28.01
CA GLN A 98 -11.44 -3.91 -27.90
C GLN A 98 -11.03 -2.93 -29.00
N HIS A 99 -11.99 -2.36 -29.71
CA HIS A 99 -11.71 -1.21 -30.58
C HIS A 99 -11.81 0.10 -29.80
N MET A 100 -10.97 1.07 -30.13
CA MET A 100 -10.92 2.33 -29.38
C MET A 100 -11.79 3.45 -29.98
N GLU A 101 -12.58 3.18 -31.03
CA GLU A 101 -13.38 4.20 -31.71
C GLU A 101 -14.42 4.92 -30.83
N ASN A 102 -14.92 4.28 -29.77
CA ASN A 102 -15.88 4.92 -28.84
C ASN A 102 -15.21 5.92 -27.91
N ALA A 103 -14.00 5.60 -27.42
CA ALA A 103 -13.24 6.46 -26.52
C ALA A 103 -12.40 7.50 -27.29
N TYR A 104 -11.89 7.11 -28.45
CA TYR A 104 -11.01 7.89 -29.32
C TYR A 104 -11.46 7.74 -30.79
N PRO A 105 -12.48 8.49 -31.24
CA PRO A 105 -12.98 8.42 -32.60
C PRO A 105 -11.91 8.74 -33.66
N GLY A 106 -11.83 7.94 -34.72
CA GLY A 106 -10.84 8.07 -35.79
C GLY A 106 -9.42 7.62 -35.38
N SER A 107 -9.28 6.98 -34.21
CA SER A 107 -7.99 6.51 -33.73
C SER A 107 -7.45 5.35 -34.55
N ASN A 108 -8.30 4.52 -35.18
CA ASN A 108 -7.87 3.28 -35.82
C ASN A 108 -6.98 2.43 -34.90
N ILE A 109 -7.33 2.36 -33.61
CA ILE A 109 -6.58 1.58 -32.61
C ILE A 109 -7.41 0.37 -32.17
N LEU A 110 -6.77 -0.80 -32.20
CA LEU A 110 -7.22 -1.99 -31.49
C LEU A 110 -6.38 -2.20 -30.23
N VAL A 111 -7.02 -2.76 -29.21
CA VAL A 111 -6.37 -3.19 -27.98
C VAL A 111 -6.66 -4.66 -27.78
N VAL A 112 -5.60 -5.45 -27.56
CA VAL A 112 -5.73 -6.83 -27.11
C VAL A 112 -5.20 -6.96 -25.69
N THR A 113 -5.96 -7.64 -24.85
CA THR A 113 -5.61 -7.84 -23.44
C THR A 113 -5.14 -9.26 -23.22
N LEU A 114 -3.95 -9.39 -22.64
CA LEU A 114 -3.38 -10.64 -22.14
C LEU A 114 -3.28 -10.57 -20.62
N THR A 115 -3.23 -11.74 -19.98
CA THR A 115 -3.05 -11.84 -18.53
C THR A 115 -2.03 -12.91 -18.16
N ASN A 116 -1.42 -12.76 -16.99
CA ASN A 116 -0.52 -13.72 -16.33
C ASN A 116 0.51 -14.33 -17.29
N ASP A 117 0.46 -15.64 -17.54
CA ASP A 117 1.49 -16.34 -18.30
C ASP A 117 1.66 -15.81 -19.73
N GLU A 118 0.57 -15.48 -20.42
CA GLU A 118 0.66 -14.86 -21.75
C GLU A 118 1.22 -13.45 -21.67
N SER A 119 0.88 -12.67 -20.63
CA SER A 119 1.52 -11.37 -20.39
C SER A 119 3.02 -11.48 -20.15
N LYS A 120 3.45 -12.35 -19.22
CA LYS A 120 4.87 -12.57 -18.90
C LYS A 120 5.66 -13.01 -20.12
N ARG A 121 5.05 -13.86 -20.97
CA ARG A 121 5.64 -14.27 -22.25
C ARG A 121 5.83 -13.09 -23.18
N VAL A 122 4.76 -12.34 -23.50
CA VAL A 122 4.88 -11.22 -24.46
C VAL A 122 5.75 -10.09 -23.95
N GLU A 123 5.78 -9.83 -22.64
CA GLU A 123 6.66 -8.82 -22.05
C GLU A 123 8.14 -9.21 -22.19
N SER A 124 8.44 -10.51 -22.35
CA SER A 124 9.79 -11.08 -22.46
C SER A 124 10.26 -11.25 -23.92
N GLN A 125 9.44 -10.92 -24.91
CA GLN A 125 9.80 -10.97 -26.33
C GLN A 125 9.82 -9.56 -26.95
N SER A 126 10.28 -9.47 -28.19
CA SER A 126 10.33 -8.21 -28.93
C SER A 126 8.93 -7.70 -29.31
N ASP A 127 8.82 -6.40 -29.56
CA ASP A 127 7.57 -5.81 -30.06
C ASP A 127 7.26 -6.35 -31.47
N GLU A 128 8.28 -6.63 -32.28
CA GLU A 128 8.16 -7.18 -33.63
C GLU A 128 7.57 -8.60 -33.64
N GLU A 129 8.04 -9.48 -32.74
CA GLU A 129 7.48 -10.83 -32.59
C GLU A 129 6.03 -10.77 -32.09
N THR A 130 5.77 -9.91 -31.10
CA THR A 130 4.42 -9.69 -30.55
C THR A 130 3.46 -9.17 -31.63
N LEU A 131 3.91 -8.23 -32.45
CA LEU A 131 3.15 -7.67 -33.57
C LEU A 131 2.85 -8.76 -34.61
N LYS A 132 3.84 -9.58 -34.95
CA LYS A 132 3.67 -10.69 -35.90
C LYS A 132 2.61 -11.68 -35.43
N GLU A 133 2.66 -12.10 -34.16
CA GLU A 133 1.65 -12.98 -33.57
C GLU A 133 0.25 -12.35 -33.59
N ALA A 134 0.13 -11.10 -33.16
CA ALA A 134 -1.14 -10.37 -33.15
C ALA A 134 -1.74 -10.21 -34.56
N MET A 135 -0.91 -9.94 -35.57
CA MET A 135 -1.35 -9.83 -36.96
C MET A 135 -1.79 -11.17 -37.55
N VAL A 136 -1.20 -12.30 -37.13
CA VAL A 136 -1.70 -13.64 -37.50
C VAL A 136 -3.12 -13.83 -36.97
N VAL A 137 -3.34 -13.51 -35.70
CA VAL A 137 -4.67 -13.59 -35.07
C VAL A 137 -5.68 -12.70 -35.78
N LEU A 138 -5.33 -11.44 -36.06
CA LEU A 138 -6.24 -10.52 -36.74
C LEU A 138 -6.59 -10.96 -38.17
N ARG A 139 -5.62 -11.52 -38.91
CA ARG A 139 -5.88 -12.08 -40.25
C ARG A 139 -6.75 -13.33 -40.22
N ASP A 140 -6.62 -14.15 -39.19
CA ASP A 140 -7.51 -15.30 -38.96
C ASP A 140 -8.95 -14.83 -38.67
N MET A 141 -9.10 -13.74 -37.92
CA MET A 141 -10.41 -13.17 -37.59
C MET A 141 -11.10 -12.42 -38.74
N PHE A 142 -10.35 -11.65 -39.53
CA PHE A 142 -10.90 -10.66 -40.46
C PHE A 142 -10.50 -10.90 -41.93
N GLY A 143 -9.72 -11.94 -42.20
CA GLY A 143 -9.19 -12.25 -43.53
C GLY A 143 -7.80 -11.66 -43.78
N SER A 144 -7.16 -12.15 -44.85
CA SER A 144 -5.79 -11.79 -45.22
C SER A 144 -5.61 -10.34 -45.66
N ASP A 145 -6.68 -9.71 -46.14
CA ASP A 145 -6.64 -8.43 -46.87
C ASP A 145 -6.71 -7.20 -45.94
N ILE A 146 -6.49 -7.39 -44.63
CA ILE A 146 -6.39 -6.31 -43.67
C ILE A 146 -5.04 -5.59 -43.76
N PRO A 147 -4.96 -4.27 -43.46
CA PRO A 147 -3.70 -3.56 -43.45
C PRO A 147 -2.82 -4.03 -42.28
N ASP A 148 -1.50 -3.97 -42.46
CA ASP A 148 -0.57 -4.13 -41.35
C ASP A 148 -0.72 -2.98 -40.34
N ALA A 149 -0.47 -3.27 -39.06
CA ALA A 149 -0.39 -2.23 -38.05
C ALA A 149 0.84 -1.35 -38.31
N THR A 150 0.69 -0.03 -38.19
CA THR A 150 1.79 0.92 -38.34
C THR A 150 2.63 1.02 -37.08
N ASP A 151 2.01 0.80 -35.92
CA ASP A 151 2.66 0.93 -34.61
C ASP A 151 2.08 -0.07 -33.61
N ILE A 152 2.92 -0.43 -32.64
CA ILE A 152 2.57 -1.26 -31.49
C ILE A 152 3.06 -0.61 -30.20
N LEU A 153 2.30 -0.76 -29.11
CA LEU A 153 2.76 -0.49 -27.75
C LEU A 153 2.46 -1.72 -26.88
N VAL A 154 3.52 -2.30 -26.31
CA VAL A 154 3.44 -3.40 -25.33
C VAL A 154 3.90 -2.88 -23.96
N PRO A 155 2.99 -2.51 -23.05
CA PRO A 155 3.36 -2.12 -21.69
C PRO A 155 4.00 -3.30 -20.94
N ARG A 156 5.20 -3.09 -20.40
CA ARG A 156 5.98 -4.13 -19.72
C ARG A 156 5.98 -3.97 -18.19
N TRP A 157 4.80 -4.13 -17.59
CA TRP A 157 4.59 -3.88 -16.15
C TRP A 157 5.27 -4.91 -15.25
N TRP A 158 5.28 -6.18 -15.64
CA TRP A 158 5.97 -7.25 -14.92
C TRP A 158 7.49 -7.06 -14.95
N ASN A 159 8.04 -6.66 -16.10
CA ASN A 159 9.48 -6.43 -16.25
C ASN A 159 9.94 -5.08 -15.67
N ASN A 160 9.02 -4.16 -15.37
CA ASN A 160 9.36 -2.92 -14.67
C ASN A 160 9.73 -3.20 -13.20
N ARG A 161 11.00 -2.94 -12.85
CA ARG A 161 11.53 -3.16 -11.50
C ARG A 161 10.82 -2.37 -10.39
N PHE A 162 10.05 -1.33 -10.72
CA PHE A 162 9.31 -0.52 -9.75
C PHE A 162 7.85 -0.93 -9.57
N GLN A 163 7.39 -1.95 -10.30
CA GLN A 163 6.02 -2.42 -10.23
C GLN A 163 5.96 -3.93 -10.09
N ARG A 164 6.65 -4.70 -10.95
CA ARG A 164 6.71 -6.16 -10.89
C ARG A 164 5.33 -6.84 -10.85
N CYS A 165 4.27 -6.13 -11.25
CA CYS A 165 2.89 -6.57 -11.27
C CYS A 165 2.02 -5.49 -11.93
N SER A 166 0.80 -5.84 -12.28
CA SER A 166 -0.26 -4.87 -12.61
C SER A 166 -1.12 -4.56 -11.40
N TYR A 167 -1.52 -5.59 -10.64
CA TYR A 167 -2.27 -5.45 -9.40
C TYR A 167 -2.20 -6.73 -8.55
N SER A 168 -2.50 -6.62 -7.25
CA SER A 168 -2.58 -7.76 -6.35
C SER A 168 -3.88 -8.56 -6.53
N ASN A 169 -3.81 -9.86 -6.24
CA ASN A 169 -4.97 -10.73 -6.13
C ASN A 169 -4.83 -11.61 -4.90
N TYR A 170 -5.90 -11.73 -4.14
CA TYR A 170 -5.95 -12.67 -3.02
C TYR A 170 -6.58 -13.98 -3.50
N PRO A 171 -5.88 -15.12 -3.41
CA PRO A 171 -6.48 -16.40 -3.77
C PRO A 171 -7.73 -16.63 -2.90
N MET A 172 -8.76 -17.27 -3.47
CA MET A 172 -10.11 -17.44 -2.88
C MET A 172 -10.13 -18.07 -1.47
N ILE A 173 -9.02 -18.64 -1.02
CA ILE A 173 -8.83 -19.35 0.25
C ILE A 173 -8.02 -18.48 1.26
N SER A 174 -7.73 -17.22 0.94
CA SER A 174 -6.92 -16.36 1.80
C SER A 174 -7.65 -16.12 3.12
N ASN A 175 -7.08 -16.65 4.21
CA ASN A 175 -7.42 -16.26 5.57
C ASN A 175 -7.24 -14.73 5.70
N ASN A 176 -8.24 -14.03 6.25
CA ASN A 176 -8.18 -12.58 6.51
C ASN A 176 -6.90 -12.16 7.27
N GLN A 177 -6.29 -13.09 8.00
CA GLN A 177 -4.99 -12.88 8.63
C GLN A 177 -3.89 -12.47 7.65
N VAL A 178 -3.85 -13.01 6.43
CA VAL A 178 -2.83 -12.66 5.43
C VAL A 178 -2.93 -11.18 5.04
N ILE A 179 -4.14 -10.68 4.84
CA ILE A 179 -4.38 -9.26 4.51
C ILE A 179 -3.96 -8.38 5.70
N ASN A 180 -4.35 -8.77 6.91
CA ASN A 180 -3.97 -8.06 8.13
C ASN A 180 -2.44 -8.01 8.30
N ASP A 181 -1.77 -9.13 8.04
CA ASP A 181 -0.32 -9.26 8.13
C ASP A 181 0.37 -8.42 7.04
N ILE A 182 -0.15 -8.33 5.82
CA ILE A 182 0.39 -7.41 4.78
C ILE A 182 0.23 -5.96 5.20
N LYS A 183 -0.93 -5.58 5.76
CA LYS A 183 -1.25 -4.21 6.17
C LYS A 183 -0.52 -3.75 7.44
N ALA A 184 -0.26 -4.65 8.38
CA ALA A 184 0.22 -4.30 9.73
C ALA A 184 1.58 -3.56 9.69
N PRO A 185 1.80 -2.51 10.51
CA PRO A 185 3.11 -1.87 10.56
C PRO A 185 4.17 -2.80 11.15
N VAL A 186 5.44 -2.57 10.79
CA VAL A 186 6.60 -3.22 11.43
C VAL A 186 7.43 -2.12 12.09
N GLY A 187 7.27 -1.98 13.40
CA GLY A 187 7.82 -0.84 14.14
C GLY A 187 7.28 0.47 13.57
N ARG A 188 8.19 1.31 13.04
CA ARG A 188 7.89 2.64 12.48
C ARG A 188 7.68 2.63 10.96
N ILE A 189 7.59 1.45 10.34
CA ILE A 189 7.31 1.25 8.91
C ILE A 189 5.84 0.90 8.72
N PHE A 190 5.09 1.77 8.06
CA PHE A 190 3.68 1.58 7.74
C PHE A 190 3.52 1.23 6.26
N PHE A 191 2.75 0.17 5.97
CA PHE A 191 2.54 -0.29 4.61
C PHE A 191 1.22 0.25 4.05
N THR A 192 1.21 0.60 2.77
CA THR A 192 0.00 1.06 2.08
C THR A 192 0.05 0.72 0.59
N GLY A 193 -1.09 0.85 -0.08
CA GLY A 193 -1.26 0.49 -1.49
C GLY A 193 -2.49 -0.38 -1.67
N GLU A 194 -2.88 -0.65 -2.93
CA GLU A 194 -4.09 -1.43 -3.23
C GLU A 194 -4.08 -2.81 -2.56
N HIS A 195 -2.91 -3.45 -2.47
CA HIS A 195 -2.70 -4.72 -1.80
C HIS A 195 -2.95 -4.68 -0.29
N THR A 196 -3.05 -3.52 0.35
CA THR A 196 -3.43 -3.40 1.77
C THR A 196 -4.94 -3.17 1.98
N SER A 197 -5.71 -3.08 0.88
CA SER A 197 -7.17 -2.93 0.91
C SER A 197 -7.87 -4.28 0.89
N GLU A 198 -8.47 -4.66 2.01
CA GLU A 198 -9.22 -5.93 2.13
C GLU A 198 -10.34 -6.04 1.09
N ARG A 199 -11.10 -4.96 0.91
CA ARG A 199 -12.32 -4.95 0.07
C ARG A 199 -12.08 -4.57 -1.38
N PHE A 200 -11.01 -3.83 -1.65
CA PHE A 200 -10.80 -3.15 -2.94
C PHE A 200 -9.38 -3.32 -3.50
N ASN A 201 -8.65 -4.36 -3.08
CA ASN A 201 -7.43 -4.78 -3.78
C ASN A 201 -7.73 -5.02 -5.27
N GLY A 202 -6.74 -4.78 -6.11
CA GLY A 202 -6.92 -4.77 -7.56
C GLY A 202 -7.21 -3.39 -8.16
N TYR A 203 -7.66 -2.42 -7.34
CA TYR A 203 -8.26 -1.19 -7.85
C TYR A 203 -7.59 0.09 -7.34
N VAL A 204 -7.67 1.14 -8.17
CA VAL A 204 -7.18 2.49 -7.87
C VAL A 204 -7.79 3.05 -6.59
N HIS A 205 -9.11 2.96 -6.42
CA HIS A 205 -9.79 3.46 -5.24
C HIS A 205 -9.40 2.67 -3.97
N GLY A 206 -9.05 1.39 -4.09
CA GLY A 206 -8.49 0.62 -2.99
C GLY A 206 -7.17 1.17 -2.51
N GLY A 207 -6.25 1.50 -3.44
CA GLY A 207 -4.98 2.16 -3.11
C GLY A 207 -5.18 3.55 -2.49
N HIS A 208 -6.11 4.33 -3.01
CA HIS A 208 -6.44 5.65 -2.47
C HIS A 208 -6.97 5.59 -1.02
N LEU A 209 -7.96 4.74 -0.76
CA LEU A 209 -8.55 4.58 0.57
C LEU A 209 -7.55 3.99 1.57
N ALA A 210 -6.73 3.02 1.14
CA ALA A 210 -5.64 2.49 1.94
C ALA A 210 -4.65 3.58 2.36
N GLY A 211 -4.32 4.52 1.47
CA GLY A 211 -3.45 5.66 1.79
C GLY A 211 -4.04 6.55 2.89
N ILE A 212 -5.34 6.83 2.84
CA ILE A 212 -6.05 7.59 3.87
C ILE A 212 -6.00 6.85 5.22
N ASP A 213 -6.30 5.55 5.22
CA ASP A 213 -6.32 4.73 6.44
C ASP A 213 -4.93 4.64 7.07
N THR A 214 -3.90 4.37 6.28
CA THR A 214 -2.51 4.30 6.77
C THR A 214 -2.06 5.66 7.32
N SER A 215 -2.41 6.76 6.66
CA SER A 215 -2.07 8.11 7.14
C SER A 215 -2.71 8.41 8.49
N LYS A 216 -3.99 8.04 8.69
CA LYS A 216 -4.66 8.17 10.00
C LYS A 216 -3.98 7.32 11.06
N ALA A 217 -3.57 6.09 10.72
CA ALA A 217 -2.87 5.21 11.65
C ALA A 217 -1.52 5.79 12.09
N VAL A 218 -0.75 6.38 11.18
CA VAL A 218 0.51 7.08 11.51
C VAL A 218 0.26 8.27 12.43
N LEU A 219 -0.75 9.10 12.13
CA LEU A 219 -1.10 10.25 12.98
C LEU A 219 -1.48 9.83 14.40
N GLU A 220 -2.23 8.75 14.56
CA GLU A 220 -2.57 8.22 15.88
C GLU A 220 -1.34 7.71 16.63
N GLU A 221 -0.39 7.10 15.94
CA GLU A 221 0.85 6.63 16.56
C GLU A 221 1.76 7.80 16.97
N MET A 222 1.89 8.83 16.13
CA MET A 222 2.61 10.07 16.46
C MET A 222 2.05 10.72 17.74
N ARG A 223 0.72 10.81 17.85
CA ARG A 223 0.04 11.34 19.05
C ARG A 223 0.29 10.49 20.29
N LYS A 224 0.43 9.16 20.16
CA LYS A 224 0.77 8.29 21.30
C LYS A 224 2.20 8.51 21.75
N ASP A 225 3.14 8.61 20.82
CA ASP A 225 4.55 8.89 21.11
C ASP A 225 4.70 10.24 21.84
N GLU A 226 4.00 11.29 21.39
CA GLU A 226 3.97 12.60 22.06
C GLU A 226 3.47 12.49 23.51
N ARG A 227 2.31 11.84 23.73
CA ARG A 227 1.77 11.64 25.08
C ARG A 227 2.69 10.83 25.99
N GLN A 228 3.44 9.88 25.45
CA GLN A 228 4.40 9.10 26.22
C GLN A 228 5.62 9.94 26.61
N LYS A 229 6.14 10.75 25.68
CA LYS A 229 7.23 11.72 25.95
C LYS A 229 6.81 12.73 27.02
N ASP A 230 5.59 13.26 26.96
CA ASP A 230 5.07 14.20 27.96
C ASP A 230 4.98 13.58 29.35
N LYS A 231 4.44 12.36 29.46
CA LYS A 231 4.38 11.63 30.74
C LYS A 231 5.77 11.35 31.30
N GLN A 232 6.71 10.97 30.44
CA GLN A 232 8.07 10.70 30.88
C GLN A 232 8.77 11.98 31.36
N ASN A 233 8.59 13.10 30.66
CA ASN A 233 9.09 14.42 31.08
C ASN A 233 8.45 14.89 32.40
N GLN A 234 7.14 14.67 32.60
CA GLN A 234 6.48 14.99 33.86
C GLN A 234 7.01 14.15 35.03
N ASN A 235 7.25 12.85 34.82
CA ASN A 235 7.87 11.99 35.84
C ASN A 235 9.30 12.45 36.18
N PHE A 236 10.10 12.83 35.18
CA PHE A 236 11.43 13.39 35.39
C PHE A 236 11.42 14.72 36.16
N LEU A 237 10.36 15.52 36.07
CA LEU A 237 10.19 16.76 36.85
C LEU A 237 9.68 16.49 38.27
N LEU A 238 8.86 15.46 38.46
CA LEU A 238 8.29 15.10 39.75
C LEU A 238 9.27 14.36 40.67
N GLU A 239 10.15 13.52 40.14
CA GLU A 239 11.14 12.79 40.94
C GLU A 239 12.10 13.70 41.74
N PRO A 240 12.69 14.77 41.16
CA PRO A 240 13.49 15.74 41.92
C PRO A 240 12.66 16.51 42.96
N LEU A 241 11.41 16.86 42.65
CA LEU A 241 10.51 17.55 43.59
C LEU A 241 10.15 16.66 44.78
N LEU A 242 9.86 15.38 44.54
CA LEU A 242 9.61 14.39 45.58
C LEU A 242 10.86 14.15 46.44
N ALA A 243 12.05 14.06 45.82
CA ALA A 243 13.32 13.95 46.53
C ALA A 243 13.63 15.19 47.40
N LEU A 244 13.30 16.40 46.91
CA LEU A 244 13.40 17.65 47.68
C LEU A 244 12.41 17.70 48.86
N THR A 245 11.17 17.20 48.70
CA THR A 245 10.21 17.14 49.81
C THR A 245 10.56 16.09 50.85
N LEU A 246 11.12 14.95 50.46
CA LEU A 246 11.56 13.90 51.40
C LEU A 246 12.80 14.33 52.19
N THR A 247 13.74 15.06 51.57
CA THR A 247 14.90 15.63 52.29
C THR A 247 14.53 16.79 53.21
N GLN A 248 13.46 17.55 52.93
CA GLN A 248 12.94 18.54 53.88
C GLN A 248 12.19 17.92 55.06
N ALA A 249 11.50 16.78 54.86
CA ALA A 249 10.81 16.08 55.94
C ALA A 249 11.78 15.52 57.00
N ASP A 250 12.98 15.08 56.59
CA ASP A 250 14.02 14.62 57.51
C ASP A 250 14.78 15.77 58.20
N ALA A 251 14.73 16.99 57.66
CA ALA A 251 15.40 18.18 58.21
C ALA A 251 14.56 18.95 59.26
N VAL A 252 13.27 18.62 59.42
CA VAL A 252 12.37 19.29 60.40
C VAL A 252 11.91 18.29 61.46
N SER A 253 12.87 17.68 62.16
CA SER A 253 12.64 16.83 63.34
C SER A 253 13.20 17.42 64.63
N GLY A 254 13.38 18.75 64.69
CA GLY A 254 14.01 19.42 65.82
C GLY A 254 13.50 20.84 66.10
N LEU A 255 12.19 21.04 66.26
CA LEU A 255 11.67 22.25 66.90
C LEU A 255 10.41 21.97 67.74
N HIS A 256 10.42 22.56 68.92
CA HIS A 256 9.62 22.27 70.11
C HIS A 256 8.10 22.27 69.91
N LYS A 257 7.45 21.35 70.65
CA LYS A 257 6.02 21.38 70.99
C LYS A 257 5.64 22.70 71.66
N CYS A 258 4.60 23.35 71.14
CA CYS A 258 3.76 24.28 71.88
C CYS A 258 2.30 23.84 71.73
N ASP A 259 1.72 23.37 72.82
CA ASP A 259 0.30 23.04 72.97
C ASP A 259 -0.50 24.29 73.39
N VAL A 260 -1.59 24.64 72.71
CA VAL A 260 -2.81 25.28 73.27
C VAL A 260 -4.00 25.13 72.28
N PRO A 261 -5.29 25.29 72.68
CA PRO A 261 -6.30 24.24 72.56
C PRO A 261 -7.57 24.61 71.74
N THR A 262 -8.38 23.57 71.57
CA THR A 262 -9.75 23.43 71.01
C THR A 262 -10.76 24.57 71.24
N GLN A 263 -11.55 24.93 70.21
CA GLN A 263 -13.01 25.16 70.25
C GLN A 263 -13.59 25.07 68.80
N LEU A 264 -14.42 24.08 68.48
CA LEU A 264 -15.90 24.08 68.51
C LEU A 264 -16.57 25.10 67.57
N TYR A 265 -17.15 24.61 66.46
CA TYR A 265 -18.50 25.00 66.06
C TYR A 265 -19.20 23.86 65.30
N LEU A 266 -20.36 23.48 65.83
CA LEU A 266 -21.32 22.51 65.30
C LEU A 266 -22.30 23.19 64.34
N SER A 267 -22.91 22.35 63.51
CA SER A 267 -24.31 22.38 63.03
C SER A 267 -24.54 22.70 61.55
N GLY A 268 -25.34 21.83 60.92
CA GLY A 268 -25.95 22.04 59.60
C GLY A 268 -26.16 20.78 58.77
N LYS A 269 -27.06 19.87 59.19
CA LYS A 269 -27.67 18.88 58.28
C LYS A 269 -28.69 19.58 57.37
N LEU A 270 -28.75 19.21 56.09
CA LEU A 270 -29.91 18.63 55.37
C LEU A 270 -29.81 18.84 53.85
N GLY A 271 -30.17 17.80 53.09
CA GLY A 271 -30.77 17.95 51.75
C GLY A 271 -30.07 17.22 50.61
N ILE A 272 -30.50 15.97 50.34
CA ILE A 272 -30.49 15.38 48.98
C ILE A 272 -31.86 15.74 48.37
N PRO A 273 -31.97 16.03 47.06
CA PRO A 273 -32.44 14.98 46.14
C PRO A 273 -31.73 14.95 44.76
N GLU A 274 -31.47 13.72 44.31
CA GLU A 274 -31.67 13.16 42.96
C GLU A 274 -31.61 14.02 41.68
N ALA A 275 -30.74 13.55 40.78
CA ALA A 275 -31.05 13.03 39.43
C ALA A 275 -30.60 13.81 38.18
N ILE A 276 -30.30 12.97 37.17
CA ILE A 276 -30.22 13.17 35.71
C ILE A 276 -28.85 13.61 35.13
N LEU A 277 -28.00 12.63 34.82
CA LEU A 277 -27.67 12.15 33.46
C LEU A 277 -26.82 10.87 33.52
#